data_AF-A0A839QCK1-F1
#
_entry.id   AF-A0A839QCK1-F1
#
_cell.length_a   1.000
_cell.length_b   1.000
_cell.length_c   1.000
_cell.angle_alpha   90.00
_cell.angle_beta   90.00
_cell.angle_gamma   90.00
#
_symmetry.space_group_name_H-M   'P 1'
#
loop_
_entity.id
_entity.type
_entity.pdbx_description
1 polymer ?
#
loop_
_entity_poly.entity_id
_entity_poly.type
_entity_poly.pdbx_seq_one_letter_code
_entity_poly.pdbx_strand_id
1 'polypeptide(L)'
;MLRRALDFIHDNAQYDITIRDIAAAADVTPRAIQYAFREHLDTTPLEYLRRRRLERAHRELQSADPAFDTVTSIAGRCGFSHPGRFSSAYKEVFGTEPSRTLRSG
;
A
#
# COMPACT_ATOMS: atom_id res chain seq x y z
N MET A 1 7.50 -9.65 17.17
CA MET A 1 6.64 -8.51 16.79
C MET A 1 6.72 -8.16 15.30
N LEU A 2 7.89 -7.81 14.74
CA LEU A 2 7.98 -7.26 13.38
C LEU A 2 7.42 -8.20 12.31
N ARG A 3 7.78 -9.50 12.34
CA ARG A 3 7.21 -10.49 11.43
C ARG A 3 5.68 -10.52 11.48
N ARG A 4 5.07 -10.59 12.67
CA ARG A 4 3.61 -10.58 12.83
C ARG A 4 2.96 -9.32 12.25
N ALA A 5 3.59 -8.16 12.44
CA ALA A 5 3.12 -6.90 11.85
C ALA A 5 3.22 -6.90 10.31
N LEU A 6 4.30 -7.46 9.76
CA LEU A 6 4.48 -7.59 8.31
C LEU A 6 3.44 -8.54 7.70
N ASP A 7 3.27 -9.71 8.31
CA ASP A 7 2.26 -10.70 7.89
C ASP A 7 0.86 -10.07 7.90
N PHE A 8 0.51 -9.39 9.00
CA PHE A 8 -0.76 -8.67 9.12
C PHE A 8 -0.94 -7.61 8.02
N ILE A 9 0.09 -6.81 7.72
CA ILE A 9 0.02 -5.83 6.64
C ILE A 9 -0.19 -6.51 5.28
N HIS A 10 0.50 -7.62 5.00
CA HIS A 10 0.39 -8.29 3.70
C HIS A 10 -1.01 -8.88 3.50
N ASP A 11 -1.59 -9.47 4.55
CA ASP A 11 -2.91 -10.10 4.48
C ASP A 11 -4.05 -9.08 4.42
N ASN A 12 -3.83 -7.89 4.98
CA ASN A 12 -4.89 -6.88 5.18
C ASN A 12 -4.66 -5.58 4.39
N ALA A 13 -3.71 -5.55 3.45
CA ALA A 13 -3.31 -4.33 2.76
C ALA A 13 -4.48 -3.61 2.05
N GLN A 14 -5.47 -4.33 1.55
CA GLN A 14 -6.66 -3.75 0.89
C GLN A 14 -7.63 -3.04 1.84
N TYR A 15 -7.61 -3.36 3.13
CA TYR A 15 -8.55 -2.83 4.11
C TYR A 15 -8.03 -1.55 4.75
N ASP A 16 -8.93 -0.76 5.34
CA ASP A 16 -8.57 0.43 6.11
C ASP A 16 -7.99 0.04 7.48
N ILE A 17 -6.72 -0.39 7.47
CA ILE A 17 -5.98 -0.73 8.69
C ILE A 17 -5.16 0.46 9.20
N THR A 18 -5.18 0.63 10.50
CA THR A 18 -4.46 1.69 11.21
C THR A 18 -3.18 1.17 11.84
N ILE A 19 -2.33 2.09 12.31
CA ILE A 19 -1.14 1.71 13.07
C ILE A 19 -1.47 0.97 14.38
N ARG A 20 -2.67 1.20 14.95
CA ARG A 20 -3.12 0.50 16.15
C ARG A 20 -3.42 -0.96 15.85
N ASP A 21 -4.03 -1.24 14.70
CA ASP A 21 -4.32 -2.62 14.26
C ASP A 21 -3.03 -3.39 14.01
N ILE A 22 -2.05 -2.75 13.34
CA ILE A 22 -0.72 -3.33 13.09
C ILE A 22 0.00 -3.64 14.41
N ALA A 23 -0.07 -2.72 15.39
CA ALA A 23 0.55 -2.90 16.69
C ALA A 23 -0.14 -4.02 17.50
N ALA A 24 -1.48 -4.07 17.46
CA ALA A 24 -2.28 -5.10 18.12
C ALA A 24 -1.98 -6.50 17.57
N ALA A 25 -1.88 -6.65 16.24
CA ALA A 25 -1.51 -7.92 15.61
C ALA A 25 -0.12 -8.44 16.03
N ALA A 26 0.76 -7.53 16.46
CA ALA A 26 2.10 -7.84 16.95
C ALA A 26 2.22 -7.91 18.48
N ASP A 27 1.12 -7.71 19.22
CA ASP A 27 1.03 -7.65 20.69
C ASP A 27 1.96 -6.61 21.31
N VAL A 28 2.01 -5.41 20.71
CA VAL A 28 2.86 -4.30 21.15
C VAL A 28 2.16 -2.95 21.05
N THR A 29 2.79 -1.91 21.59
CA THR A 29 2.29 -0.53 21.45
C THR A 29 2.61 0.05 20.06
N PRO A 30 1.84 1.06 19.60
CA PRO A 30 2.16 1.77 18.34
C PRO A 30 3.58 2.36 18.32
N ARG A 31 4.07 2.83 19.48
CA ARG A 31 5.43 3.36 19.61
C ARG A 31 6.47 2.27 19.38
N ALA A 32 6.31 1.10 20.01
CA ALA A 32 7.23 -0.02 19.84
C ALA A 32 7.29 -0.51 18.38
N ILE A 33 6.15 -0.62 17.69
CA ILE A 33 6.16 -1.06 16.30
C ILE A 33 6.74 0.01 15.35
N GLN A 34 6.52 1.31 15.62
CA GLN A 34 7.19 2.36 14.87
C GLN A 34 8.72 2.29 14.98
N TYR A 35 9.25 2.07 16.20
CA TYR A 35 10.69 1.88 16.39
C TYR A 35 11.20 0.66 15.64
N ALA A 36 10.51 -0.47 15.72
CA ALA A 36 10.89 -1.69 15.03
C ALA A 36 10.99 -1.50 13.50
N PHE A 37 10.03 -0.81 12.89
CA PHE A 37 10.07 -0.50 11.45
C PHE A 37 11.21 0.44 11.10
N ARG A 38 11.48 1.45 11.94
CA ARG A 38 12.59 2.37 11.71
C ARG A 38 13.96 1.68 11.84
N GLU A 39 14.14 0.88 12.87
CA GLU A 39 15.39 0.18 13.16
C GLU A 39 15.73 -0.88 12.12
N HIS A 40 14.72 -1.66 11.68
CA HIS A 40 14.97 -2.82 10.81
C HIS A 40 14.68 -2.59 9.32
N LEU A 41 13.84 -1.60 8.98
CA LEU A 41 13.36 -1.40 7.61
C LEU A 41 13.52 0.06 7.13
N ASP A 42 14.12 0.93 7.94
CA ASP A 42 14.30 2.35 7.67
C ASP A 42 13.02 3.06 7.17
N THR A 43 11.88 2.69 7.75
CA THR A 43 10.58 3.23 7.34
C THR A 43 9.58 3.27 8.50
N THR A 44 8.34 3.66 8.22
CA THR A 44 7.24 3.59 9.19
C THR A 44 6.24 2.49 8.80
N PRO A 45 5.44 1.95 9.73
CA PRO A 45 4.45 0.92 9.41
C PRO A 45 3.46 1.36 8.31
N LEU A 46 3.01 2.62 8.35
CA LEU A 46 2.05 3.15 7.38
C LEU A 46 2.68 3.43 6.02
N GLU A 47 3.95 3.85 5.98
CA GLU A 47 4.67 4.01 4.71
C GLU A 47 4.96 2.66 4.06
N TYR A 48 5.33 1.65 4.86
CA TYR A 48 5.45 0.28 4.37
C TYR A 48 4.13 -0.26 3.79
N LEU A 49 3.02 -0.08 4.51
CA LEU A 49 1.68 -0.41 4.02
C LEU A 49 1.38 0.31 2.70
N ARG A 50 1.64 1.62 2.63
CA ARG A 50 1.43 2.43 1.41
C ARG A 50 2.22 1.87 0.22
N ARG A 51 3.50 1.51 0.42
CA ARG A 51 4.33 0.89 -0.63
C ARG A 51 3.76 -0.45 -1.08
N ARG A 52 3.32 -1.31 -0.16
CA ARG A 52 2.65 -2.57 -0.51
C ARG A 52 1.38 -2.37 -1.33
N ARG A 53 0.56 -1.38 -0.96
CA ARG A 53 -0.64 -1.02 -1.74
C ARG A 53 -0.27 -0.53 -3.14
N LEU A 54 0.79 0.28 -3.28
CA LEU A 54 1.29 0.76 -4.57
C LEU A 54 1.83 -0.38 -5.45
N GLU A 55 2.61 -1.30 -4.90
CA GLU A 55 3.13 -2.49 -5.60
C GLU A 55 2.01 -3.40 -6.11
N ARG A 56 0.93 -3.55 -5.32
CA ARG A 56 -0.27 -4.28 -5.75
C ARG A 56 -0.99 -3.53 -6.88
N ALA A 57 -1.21 -2.23 -6.72
CA ALA A 57 -1.87 -1.41 -7.72
C ALA A 57 -1.11 -1.41 -9.06
N HIS A 58 0.22 -1.35 -9.02
CA HIS A 58 1.05 -1.43 -10.22
C HIS A 58 0.82 -2.73 -10.98
N ARG A 59 0.85 -3.88 -10.29
CA ARG A 59 0.59 -5.19 -10.89
C ARG A 59 -0.82 -5.29 -11.46
N GLU A 60 -1.82 -4.82 -10.70
CA GLU A 60 -3.21 -4.81 -11.19
C GLU A 60 -3.38 -3.90 -12.42
N LEU A 61 -2.73 -2.74 -12.45
CA LEU A 61 -2.76 -1.84 -13.61
C LEU A 61 -2.09 -2.46 -14.85
N GLN A 62 -1.00 -3.21 -14.67
CA GLN A 62 -0.29 -3.87 -15.77
C GLN A 62 -1.07 -5.04 -16.38
N SER A 63 -1.99 -5.65 -15.63
CA SER A 63 -2.78 -6.81 -16.10
C SER A 63 -4.24 -6.46 -16.41
N ALA A 64 -4.64 -5.20 -16.23
CA ALA A 64 -6.02 -4.76 -16.37
C ALA A 64 -6.35 -4.40 -17.82
N ASP A 65 -7.62 -4.55 -18.20
CA ASP A 65 -8.12 -4.12 -19.49
C ASP A 65 -8.66 -2.68 -19.40
N PRO A 66 -8.09 -1.69 -20.12
CA PRO A 66 -8.57 -0.31 -20.12
C PRO A 66 -10.02 -0.13 -20.57
N ALA A 67 -10.62 -1.13 -21.24
CA ALA A 67 -12.03 -1.11 -21.64
C ALA A 67 -12.98 -1.37 -20.45
N PHE A 68 -12.52 -2.06 -19.40
CA PHE A 68 -13.35 -2.49 -18.27
C PHE A 68 -12.87 -1.96 -16.91
N ASP A 69 -11.58 -1.65 -16.79
CA ASP A 69 -10.98 -1.15 -15.57
C ASP A 69 -10.65 0.35 -15.65
N THR A 70 -10.71 0.99 -14.48
CA THR A 70 -10.27 2.37 -14.31
C THR A 70 -9.22 2.46 -13.23
N VAL A 71 -8.34 3.46 -13.34
CA VAL A 71 -7.35 3.78 -12.31
C VAL A 71 -8.00 3.92 -10.93
N THR A 72 -9.14 4.60 -10.86
CA THR A 72 -9.88 4.82 -9.61
C THR A 72 -10.38 3.51 -9.01
N SER A 73 -10.95 2.61 -9.84
CA SER A 73 -11.42 1.30 -9.39
C SER A 73 -10.28 0.46 -8.81
N ILE A 74 -9.16 0.36 -9.53
CA ILE A 74 -7.96 -0.38 -9.09
C ILE A 74 -7.38 0.22 -7.81
N ALA A 75 -7.26 1.56 -7.73
CA ALA A 75 -6.80 2.24 -6.53
C ALA A 75 -7.67 1.91 -5.31
N GLY A 76 -8.99 1.89 -5.49
CA GLY A 76 -9.95 1.51 -4.44
C GLY A 76 -9.76 0.07 -3.96
N ARG A 77 -9.62 -0.90 -4.89
CA ARG A 77 -9.34 -2.31 -4.56
C ARG A 77 -8.02 -2.51 -3.81
N CYS A 78 -7.06 -1.62 -4.04
CA CYS A 78 -5.77 -1.61 -3.36
C CYS A 78 -5.77 -0.82 -2.04
N GLY A 79 -6.91 -0.33 -1.57
CA GLY A 79 -7.02 0.38 -0.29
C GLY A 79 -6.69 1.88 -0.35
N PHE A 80 -6.77 2.52 -1.52
CA PHE A 80 -6.69 3.97 -1.65
C PHE A 80 -8.07 4.60 -1.75
N SER A 81 -8.43 5.41 -0.74
CA SER A 81 -9.68 6.18 -0.71
C SER A 81 -9.61 7.50 -1.47
N HIS A 82 -8.40 7.99 -1.79
CA HIS A 82 -8.18 9.30 -2.39
C HIS A 82 -7.41 9.19 -3.71
N PRO A 83 -8.09 9.27 -4.88
CA PRO A 83 -7.48 9.06 -6.19
C PRO A 83 -6.32 10.02 -6.50
N GLY A 84 -6.45 11.30 -6.16
CA GLY A 84 -5.37 12.28 -6.38
C GLY A 84 -4.10 11.96 -5.58
N ARG A 85 -4.25 11.58 -4.30
CA ARG A 85 -3.11 11.18 -3.45
C ARG A 85 -2.49 9.87 -3.94
N PHE A 86 -3.31 8.95 -4.43
CA PHE A 86 -2.83 7.73 -5.06
C PHE A 86 -1.97 8.05 -6.29
N SER A 87 -2.47 8.84 -7.25
CA SER A 87 -1.73 9.14 -8.48
C SER A 87 -0.39 9.80 -8.20
N SER A 88 -0.34 10.78 -7.29
CA SER A 88 0.93 11.41 -6.89
C SER A 88 1.90 10.42 -6.25
N ALA A 89 1.43 9.60 -5.32
CA ALA A 89 2.25 8.57 -4.67
C ALA A 89 2.78 7.53 -5.66
N TYR A 90 1.93 7.13 -6.60
CA TYR A 90 2.25 6.16 -7.62
C TYR A 90 3.35 6.69 -8.54
N LYS A 91 3.21 7.94 -9.02
CA LYS A 91 4.22 8.58 -9.86
C LYS A 91 5.56 8.74 -9.14
N GLU A 92 5.53 9.10 -7.86
CA GLU A 92 6.74 9.23 -7.03
C GLU A 92 7.53 7.90 -6.96
N VAL A 93 6.82 6.76 -6.85
CA VAL A 93 7.45 5.44 -6.73
C VAL A 93 7.84 4.84 -8.08
N PHE A 94 6.99 4.96 -9.10
CA PHE A 94 7.19 4.26 -10.39
C PHE A 94 7.65 5.17 -11.54
N GLY A 95 7.75 6.49 -11.32
CA GLY A 95 8.19 7.45 -12.34
C GLY A 95 7.19 7.69 -13.47
N THR A 96 6.01 7.05 -13.45
CA THR A 96 4.98 7.15 -14.49
C THR A 96 3.59 7.29 -13.87
N GLU A 97 2.66 7.88 -14.62
CA GLU A 97 1.26 7.99 -14.17
C GLU A 97 0.58 6.61 -14.16
N PRO A 98 -0.33 6.34 -13.21
CA PRO A 98 -1.07 5.08 -13.17
C PRO A 98 -1.93 4.88 -14.42
N SER A 99 -2.49 5.95 -14.99
CA SER A 99 -3.24 5.90 -16.25
C SER A 99 -2.38 5.48 -17.44
N ARG A 100 -1.10 5.85 -17.45
CA ARG A 100 -0.17 5.42 -18.49
C ARG A 100 0.19 3.95 -18.33
N THR A 101 0.34 3.48 -17.10
CA THR A 101 0.56 2.05 -16.82
C THR A 101 -0.62 1.23 -17.31
N LEU A 102 -1.85 1.63 -16.96
CA LEU A 102 -3.07 0.95 -17.40
C LEU A 102 -3.16 0.84 -18.92
N ARG A 103 -2.85 1.91 -19.66
CA ARG A 103 -2.91 1.92 -21.13
C ARG A 103 -1.79 1.16 -21.83
N SER A 104 -0.74 0.80 -21.11
CA SER A 104 0.43 0.10 -21.66
C SER A 104 0.48 -1.38 -21.28
N GLY A 105 -0.46 -1.84 -20.43
CA GLY A 105 -0.70 -3.24 -20.11
C GLY A 105 -1.48 -3.97 -21.20
#